data_AF-A0A2T2N9C9-F1
#
_entry.id   AF-A0A2T2N9C9-F1
#
_cell.length_a   1.000
_cell.length_b   1.000
_cell.length_c   1.000
_cell.angle_alpha   90.00
_cell.angle_beta   90.00
_cell.angle_gamma   90.00
#
_symmetry.space_group_name_H-M   'P 1'
#
loop_
_entity.id
_entity.type
_entity.pdbx_description
1 polymer ?
#
loop_
_entity_poly.entity_id
_entity_poly.type
_entity_poly.pdbx_seq_one_letter_code
_entity_poly.pdbx_strand_id
1 'polypeptide(L)'
;MEAKVPLEVHIMSKCPDARDCLRDLVVPAMANISDKVDFKLSYIGKTTEEDDGVKCMHGQTECLGNIIELCAATSYPSPKIHLGFTLCLSRRYPEIPSQELVEDCALEHGIDFDVLNECMSRENGAYGMGLLRDSVMRSAELGVKTSCTVRLGGKVRCVRDGGEWRDCEGGEEPEDLVRDIKRKVDEEKGWTY
;
A
#
# COMPACT_ATOMS: atom_id res chain seq x y z
N MET A 1 7.63 -18.86 -15.84
CA MET A 1 6.68 -18.08 -15.04
C MET A 1 5.93 -17.17 -15.99
N GLU A 2 4.60 -17.06 -15.86
CA GLU A 2 3.84 -16.05 -16.59
C GLU A 2 4.28 -14.66 -16.12
N ALA A 3 4.34 -13.69 -17.04
CA ALA A 3 4.61 -12.30 -16.70
C ALA A 3 3.46 -11.76 -15.84
N LYS A 4 3.80 -10.99 -14.81
CA LYS A 4 2.86 -10.37 -13.87
C LYS A 4 2.83 -8.87 -14.14
N VAL A 5 1.62 -8.31 -14.17
CA VAL A 5 1.43 -6.88 -14.41
C VAL A 5 1.78 -6.10 -13.13
N PRO A 6 2.64 -5.05 -13.20
CA PRO A 6 2.91 -4.21 -12.04
C PRO A 6 1.65 -3.48 -11.56
N LEU A 7 1.27 -3.70 -10.29
CA LEU A 7 0.20 -2.97 -9.61
C LEU A 7 0.77 -2.35 -8.33
N GLU A 8 0.80 -1.03 -8.26
CA GLU A 8 1.36 -0.32 -7.12
C GLU A 8 0.35 0.66 -6.56
N VAL A 9 0.17 0.65 -5.24
CA VAL A 9 -0.77 1.53 -4.55
C VAL A 9 0.02 2.39 -3.56
N HIS A 10 -0.13 3.70 -3.68
CA HIS A 10 0.54 4.69 -2.84
C HIS A 10 -0.42 5.27 -1.81
N ILE A 11 -0.09 5.12 -0.53
CA ILE A 11 -0.96 5.51 0.58
C ILE A 11 -0.20 6.24 1.68
N MET A 12 -0.97 6.78 2.63
CA MET A 12 -0.50 7.14 3.96
C MET A 12 -1.40 6.42 4.98
N SER A 13 -0.81 5.77 5.99
CA SER A 13 -1.55 4.89 6.91
C SER A 13 -2.68 5.59 7.67
N LYS A 14 -2.57 6.90 7.93
CA LYS A 14 -3.59 7.70 8.64
C LYS A 14 -4.51 8.51 7.71
N CYS A 15 -4.54 8.19 6.41
CA CYS A 15 -5.37 8.89 5.43
C CYS A 15 -6.75 8.20 5.26
N PRO A 16 -7.88 8.92 5.42
CA PRO A 16 -9.20 8.34 5.19
C PRO A 16 -9.44 7.92 3.72
N ASP A 17 -8.86 8.64 2.76
CA ASP A 17 -8.96 8.27 1.33
C ASP A 17 -8.18 6.98 1.03
N ALA A 18 -7.10 6.68 1.77
CA ALA A 18 -6.44 5.37 1.68
C ALA A 18 -7.38 4.24 2.13
N ARG A 19 -8.04 4.40 3.29
CA ARG A 19 -9.03 3.43 3.78
C ARG A 19 -10.11 3.16 2.73
N ASP A 20 -10.70 4.21 2.16
CA ASP A 20 -11.79 4.06 1.19
C ASP A 20 -11.29 3.46 -0.12
N CYS A 21 -10.14 3.88 -0.62
CA CYS A 21 -9.49 3.29 -1.80
C CYS A 21 -9.21 1.80 -1.63
N LEU A 22 -8.65 1.40 -0.49
CA LEU A 22 -8.37 0.01 -0.17
C LEU A 22 -9.65 -0.82 -0.05
N ARG A 23 -10.66 -0.29 0.67
CA ARG A 23 -11.94 -0.97 0.92
C ARG A 23 -12.76 -1.14 -0.36
N ASP A 24 -12.88 -0.08 -1.15
CA ASP A 24 -13.86 0.00 -2.23
C ASP A 24 -13.31 -0.45 -3.58
N LEU A 25 -12.00 -0.36 -3.79
CA LEU A 25 -11.37 -0.67 -5.08
C LEU A 25 -10.31 -1.78 -4.98
N VAL A 26 -9.26 -1.58 -4.18
CA VAL A 26 -8.05 -2.41 -4.26
C VAL A 26 -8.29 -3.82 -3.70
N VAL A 27 -8.79 -3.95 -2.47
CA VAL A 27 -9.00 -5.26 -1.83
C VAL A 27 -10.03 -6.12 -2.58
N PRO A 28 -11.21 -5.59 -2.98
CA PRO A 28 -12.16 -6.36 -3.77
C PRO A 28 -11.61 -6.81 -5.12
N ALA A 29 -10.83 -5.95 -5.81
CA ALA A 29 -10.18 -6.34 -7.06
C ALA A 29 -9.15 -7.46 -6.83
N MET A 30 -8.28 -7.30 -5.83
CA MET A 30 -7.19 -8.26 -5.50
C MET A 30 -7.69 -9.67 -5.19
N ALA A 31 -8.93 -9.83 -4.72
CA ALA A 31 -9.57 -11.14 -4.56
C ALA A 31 -9.61 -11.97 -5.86
N ASN A 32 -9.62 -11.31 -7.02
CA ASN A 32 -9.73 -11.94 -8.34
C ASN A 32 -8.41 -11.96 -9.15
N ILE A 33 -7.44 -11.10 -8.81
CA ILE A 33 -6.25 -10.87 -9.66
C ILE A 33 -4.91 -10.96 -8.93
N SER A 34 -4.88 -11.32 -7.64
CA SER A 34 -3.62 -11.36 -6.86
C SER A 34 -2.54 -12.28 -7.47
N ASP A 35 -2.92 -13.31 -8.22
CA ASP A 35 -2.00 -14.21 -8.93
C ASP A 35 -1.42 -13.62 -10.23
N LYS A 36 -2.05 -12.57 -10.78
CA LYS A 36 -1.71 -11.93 -12.06
C LYS A 36 -0.87 -10.67 -11.92
N VAL A 37 -0.72 -10.15 -10.71
CA VAL A 37 -0.02 -8.89 -10.46
C VAL A 37 1.24 -9.10 -9.64
N ASP A 38 2.20 -8.23 -9.92
CA ASP A 38 3.30 -7.92 -9.01
C ASP A 38 2.84 -6.72 -8.16
N PHE A 39 2.34 -7.02 -6.97
CA PHE A 39 1.68 -6.04 -6.11
C PHE A 39 2.68 -5.38 -5.16
N LYS A 40 2.62 -4.05 -5.05
CA LYS A 40 3.41 -3.27 -4.10
C LYS A 40 2.57 -2.21 -3.40
N LEU A 41 2.72 -2.12 -2.08
CA LEU A 41 2.31 -0.95 -1.30
C LEU A 41 3.50 -0.01 -1.13
N SER A 42 3.28 1.28 -1.43
CA SER A 42 4.27 2.34 -1.27
C SER A 42 3.67 3.49 -0.45
N TYR A 43 4.52 4.24 0.25
CA TYR A 43 4.08 5.26 1.20
C TYR A 43 4.50 6.65 0.77
N ILE A 44 3.66 7.62 1.09
CA ILE A 44 3.88 9.04 0.78
C ILE A 44 4.37 9.76 2.04
N GLY A 45 5.34 10.64 1.84
CA GLY A 45 5.95 11.45 2.89
C GLY A 45 6.99 12.40 2.29
N LYS A 46 7.82 12.97 3.14
CA LYS A 46 8.96 13.79 2.73
C LYS A 46 10.21 13.35 3.47
N THR A 47 11.27 12.98 2.76
CA THR A 47 12.57 12.71 3.37
C THR A 47 13.15 13.99 3.99
N THR A 48 13.82 13.85 5.11
CA THR A 48 14.66 14.90 5.69
C THR A 48 16.11 14.69 5.25
N GLU A 49 16.81 15.79 4.95
CA GLU A 49 18.20 15.76 4.49
C GLU A 49 19.20 15.75 5.65
N GLU A 50 18.77 16.14 6.85
CA GLU A 50 19.66 16.36 8.00
C GLU A 50 19.92 15.10 8.84
N ASP A 51 18.99 14.14 8.85
CA ASP A 51 18.99 13.01 9.80
C ASP A 51 18.51 11.67 9.20
N ASP A 52 18.49 11.56 7.87
CA ASP A 52 17.93 10.42 7.13
C ASP A 52 16.48 10.03 7.53
N GLY A 53 15.77 10.93 8.20
CA GLY A 53 14.40 10.72 8.63
C GLY A 53 13.35 10.89 7.52
N VAL A 54 12.10 10.76 7.94
CA VAL A 54 10.90 10.96 7.12
C VAL A 54 9.88 11.77 7.89
N LYS A 55 9.33 12.79 7.24
CA LYS A 55 8.19 13.58 7.71
C LYS A 55 6.92 13.13 7.00
N CYS A 56 5.95 12.64 7.76
CA CYS A 56 4.64 12.25 7.26
C CYS A 56 3.60 13.36 7.46
N MET A 57 2.52 13.35 6.67
CA MET A 57 1.52 14.42 6.64
C MET A 57 0.73 14.47 7.95
N HIS A 58 0.34 13.31 8.49
CA HIS A 58 -0.45 13.21 9.71
C HIS A 58 0.41 12.96 10.96
N GLY A 59 1.67 13.42 10.93
CA GLY A 59 2.60 13.39 12.06
C GLY A 59 3.29 12.04 12.31
N GLN A 60 3.99 11.94 13.44
CA GLN A 60 4.86 10.80 13.75
C GLN A 60 4.11 9.47 13.83
N THR A 61 2.87 9.48 14.32
CA THR A 61 2.04 8.28 14.42
C THR A 61 1.74 7.66 13.05
N GLU A 62 1.64 8.47 12.00
CA GLU A 62 1.51 7.97 10.63
C GLU A 62 2.81 7.35 10.14
N CYS A 63 3.96 7.97 10.41
CA CYS A 63 5.24 7.37 10.02
C CYS A 63 5.42 5.99 10.65
N LEU A 64 5.07 5.83 11.94
CA LEU A 64 5.11 4.53 12.60
C LEU A 64 4.09 3.55 12.00
N GLY A 65 2.88 4.00 11.67
CA GLY A 65 1.90 3.19 10.93
C GLY A 65 2.42 2.71 9.57
N ASN A 66 3.05 3.59 8.81
CA ASN A 66 3.64 3.24 7.52
C ASN A 66 4.75 2.18 7.69
N ILE A 67 5.59 2.31 8.74
CA ILE A 67 6.63 1.32 9.08
C ILE A 67 6.00 -0.03 9.44
N ILE A 68 4.95 -0.05 10.26
CA ILE A 68 4.23 -1.27 10.64
C ILE A 68 3.72 -2.00 9.39
N GLU A 69 3.06 -1.29 8.50
CA GLU A 69 2.50 -1.86 7.27
C GLU A 69 3.60 -2.30 6.28
N LEU A 70 4.73 -1.60 6.21
CA LEU A 70 5.92 -2.02 5.43
C LEU A 70 6.59 -3.26 6.02
N CYS A 71 6.68 -3.36 7.34
CA CYS A 71 7.18 -4.54 8.04
C CYS A 71 6.30 -5.76 7.79
N ALA A 72 4.97 -5.58 7.81
CA ALA A 72 4.02 -6.61 7.44
C ALA A 72 4.20 -7.06 5.99
N ALA A 73 4.29 -6.13 5.04
CA ALA A 73 4.49 -6.45 3.63
C ALA A 73 5.82 -7.18 3.36
N THR A 74 6.88 -6.81 4.08
CA THR A 74 8.21 -7.43 3.93
C THR A 74 8.28 -8.82 4.54
N SER A 75 7.67 -9.01 5.72
CA SER A 75 7.70 -10.28 6.45
C SER A 75 6.66 -11.29 5.93
N TYR A 76 5.54 -10.78 5.39
CA TYR A 76 4.43 -11.55 4.85
C TYR A 76 4.12 -11.10 3.41
N PRO A 77 4.94 -11.51 2.42
CA PRO A 77 4.86 -10.99 1.05
C PRO A 77 3.59 -11.39 0.29
N SER A 78 2.76 -12.30 0.83
CA SER A 78 1.45 -12.62 0.28
C SER A 78 0.52 -11.40 0.33
N PRO A 79 0.08 -10.85 -0.82
CA PRO A 79 -0.82 -9.69 -0.85
C PRO A 79 -2.09 -9.90 -0.04
N LYS A 80 -2.62 -11.12 -0.02
CA LYS A 80 -3.81 -11.45 0.77
C LYS A 80 -3.61 -11.17 2.27
N ILE A 81 -2.40 -11.41 2.80
CA ILE A 81 -2.10 -11.25 4.22
C ILE A 81 -1.83 -9.78 4.52
N HIS A 82 -0.81 -9.18 3.92
CA HIS A 82 -0.40 -7.82 4.29
C HIS A 82 -1.43 -6.77 3.84
N LEU A 83 -2.12 -6.94 2.71
CA LEU A 83 -3.17 -5.99 2.29
C LEU A 83 -4.41 -6.09 3.18
N GLY A 84 -4.74 -7.31 3.64
CA GLY A 84 -5.79 -7.50 4.63
C GLY A 84 -5.47 -6.76 5.93
N PHE A 85 -4.25 -6.96 6.44
CA PHE A 85 -3.74 -6.25 7.62
C PHE A 85 -3.76 -4.72 7.46
N THR A 86 -3.24 -4.19 6.35
CA THR A 86 -3.30 -2.76 6.05
C THR A 86 -4.74 -2.23 6.01
N LEU A 87 -5.67 -2.96 5.38
CA LEU A 87 -7.08 -2.58 5.38
C LEU A 87 -7.66 -2.59 6.81
N CYS A 88 -7.35 -3.60 7.62
CA CYS A 88 -7.79 -3.68 9.01
C CYS A 88 -7.35 -2.44 9.83
N LEU A 89 -6.05 -2.10 9.76
CA LEU A 89 -5.51 -0.89 10.42
C LEU A 89 -6.23 0.37 9.93
N SER A 90 -6.38 0.51 8.61
CA SER A 90 -6.99 1.71 8.00
C SER A 90 -8.44 1.95 8.42
N ARG A 91 -9.19 0.92 8.87
CA ARG A 91 -10.57 1.08 9.36
C ARG A 91 -10.62 1.90 10.66
N ARG A 92 -9.58 1.79 11.49
CA ARG A 92 -9.39 2.53 12.75
C ARG A 92 -8.17 3.45 12.65
N TYR A 93 -7.92 4.01 11.46
CA TYR A 93 -6.72 4.82 11.18
C TYR A 93 -6.39 5.93 12.21
N PRO A 94 -7.35 6.59 12.91
CA PRO A 94 -7.00 7.58 13.93
C PRO A 94 -6.20 6.98 15.10
N GLU A 95 -6.41 5.69 15.39
CA GLU A 95 -5.82 4.97 16.52
C GLU A 95 -4.44 4.41 16.21
N ILE A 96 -4.02 4.38 14.93
CA ILE A 96 -2.67 3.97 14.55
C ILE A 96 -1.65 4.87 15.28
N PRO A 97 -0.63 4.30 15.95
CA PRO A 97 -0.20 2.90 15.96
C PRO A 97 -0.44 2.22 17.32
N SER A 98 -1.65 2.31 17.88
CA SER A 98 -1.95 1.67 19.16
C SER A 98 -1.66 0.18 19.11
N GLN A 99 -0.99 -0.33 20.15
CA GLN A 99 -0.59 -1.74 20.22
C GLN A 99 -1.80 -2.68 20.11
N GLU A 100 -2.90 -2.36 20.80
CA GLU A 100 -4.16 -3.11 20.72
C GLU A 100 -4.66 -3.26 19.28
N LEU A 101 -4.71 -2.16 18.51
CA LEU A 101 -5.14 -2.21 17.10
C LEU A 101 -4.20 -3.06 16.25
N VAL A 102 -2.88 -2.94 16.46
CA VAL A 102 -1.88 -3.68 15.69
C VAL A 102 -1.96 -5.17 16.00
N GLU A 103 -2.09 -5.55 17.27
CA GLU A 103 -2.24 -6.95 17.70
C GLU A 103 -3.54 -7.57 17.18
N ASP A 104 -4.67 -6.85 17.29
CA ASP A 104 -5.97 -7.30 16.79
C ASP A 104 -5.91 -7.60 15.29
N CYS A 105 -5.40 -6.65 14.50
CA CYS A 105 -5.28 -6.80 13.05
C CYS A 105 -4.24 -7.86 12.66
N ALA A 106 -3.14 -7.97 13.41
CA ALA A 106 -2.14 -9.01 13.16
C ALA A 106 -2.75 -10.40 13.37
N LEU A 107 -3.47 -10.60 14.47
CA LEU A 107 -4.19 -11.83 14.78
C LEU A 107 -5.23 -12.17 13.70
N GLU A 108 -6.06 -11.21 13.27
CA GLU A 108 -7.09 -11.41 12.24
C GLU A 108 -6.50 -11.93 10.92
N HIS A 109 -5.29 -11.48 10.57
CA HIS A 109 -4.66 -11.79 9.29
C HIS A 109 -3.53 -12.82 9.37
N GLY A 110 -3.31 -13.44 10.54
CA GLY A 110 -2.30 -14.48 10.75
C GLY A 110 -0.87 -13.95 10.66
N ILE A 111 -0.68 -12.70 11.06
CA ILE A 111 0.62 -12.07 11.23
C ILE A 111 1.05 -12.24 12.70
N ASP A 112 2.29 -12.66 12.90
CA ASP A 112 2.89 -12.75 14.21
C ASP A 112 3.34 -11.34 14.64
N PHE A 113 2.81 -10.88 15.77
CA PHE A 113 3.14 -9.57 16.31
C PHE A 113 4.63 -9.46 16.67
N ASP A 114 5.26 -10.55 17.14
CA ASP A 114 6.68 -10.55 17.48
C ASP A 114 7.55 -10.36 16.24
N VAL A 115 7.13 -10.90 15.09
CA VAL A 115 7.81 -10.67 13.79
C VAL A 115 7.72 -9.21 13.36
N LEU A 116 6.56 -8.57 13.56
CA LEU A 116 6.42 -7.12 13.30
C LEU A 116 7.31 -6.32 14.25
N ASN A 117 7.29 -6.64 15.54
CA ASN A 117 8.09 -5.96 16.55
C ASN A 117 9.58 -6.12 16.31
N GLU A 118 10.04 -7.30 15.89
CA GLU A 118 11.42 -7.54 15.48
C GLU A 118 11.78 -6.66 14.28
N CYS A 119 10.96 -6.63 13.23
CA CYS A 119 11.19 -5.76 12.06
C CYS A 119 11.28 -4.28 12.45
N MET A 120 10.37 -3.79 13.30
CA MET A 120 10.34 -2.40 13.73
C MET A 120 11.51 -2.01 14.63
N SER A 121 12.00 -2.93 15.46
CA SER A 121 13.06 -2.66 16.44
C SER A 121 14.46 -3.00 15.92
N ARG A 122 14.56 -3.74 14.80
CA ARG A 122 15.83 -4.15 14.20
C ARG A 122 16.74 -2.96 13.95
N GLU A 123 18.02 -3.13 14.31
CA GLU A 123 19.03 -2.08 14.20
C GLU A 123 18.62 -0.78 14.95
N ASN A 124 18.01 -0.93 16.13
CA ASN A 124 17.43 0.17 16.91
C ASN A 124 16.40 1.01 16.12
N GLY A 125 15.64 0.35 15.23
CA GLY A 125 14.65 0.97 14.36
C GLY A 125 15.16 1.52 13.04
N ALA A 126 16.48 1.46 12.79
CA ALA A 126 17.05 1.93 11.53
C ALA A 126 16.52 1.13 10.33
N TYR A 127 16.24 -0.17 10.48
CA TYR A 127 15.71 -0.97 9.39
C TYR A 127 14.31 -0.53 8.97
N GLY A 128 13.38 -0.40 9.93
CA GLY A 128 12.02 0.07 9.66
C GLY A 128 12.01 1.48 9.07
N MET A 129 12.83 2.39 9.60
CA MET A 129 13.01 3.74 9.04
C MET A 129 13.56 3.69 7.61
N GLY A 130 14.51 2.80 7.31
CA GLY A 130 15.05 2.58 5.97
C GLY A 130 13.98 2.13 4.98
N LEU A 131 13.15 1.15 5.36
CA LEU A 131 11.99 0.72 4.54
C LEU A 131 11.06 1.90 4.24
N LEU A 132 10.75 2.73 5.24
CA LEU A 132 9.91 3.91 5.06
C LEU A 132 10.56 4.93 4.13
N ARG A 133 11.85 5.23 4.32
CA ARG A 133 12.60 6.19 3.50
C ARG A 133 12.63 5.75 2.04
N ASP A 134 12.96 4.49 1.76
CA ASP A 134 12.98 3.93 0.41
C ASP A 134 11.60 4.01 -0.25
N SER A 135 10.54 3.71 0.51
CA SER A 135 9.16 3.78 0.03
C SER A 135 8.73 5.21 -0.31
N VAL A 136 9.09 6.17 0.54
CA VAL A 136 8.81 7.61 0.34
C VAL A 136 9.60 8.17 -0.84
N MET A 137 10.88 7.82 -0.97
CA MET A 137 11.70 8.22 -2.12
C MET A 137 11.09 7.70 -3.43
N ARG A 138 10.67 6.43 -3.46
CA ARG A 138 9.99 5.86 -4.63
C ARG A 138 8.71 6.61 -5.00
N SER A 139 7.85 6.93 -4.02
CA SER A 139 6.65 7.72 -4.29
C SER A 139 6.98 9.10 -4.86
N ALA A 140 8.03 9.74 -4.32
CA ALA A 140 8.50 11.05 -4.79
C ALA A 140 9.08 10.99 -6.23
N GLU A 141 9.90 9.98 -6.54
CA GLU A 141 10.46 9.74 -7.89
C GLU A 141 9.37 9.52 -8.94
N LEU A 142 8.28 8.85 -8.55
CA LEU A 142 7.12 8.62 -9.41
C LEU A 142 6.14 9.81 -9.46
N GLY A 143 6.46 10.91 -8.78
CA GLY A 143 5.66 12.14 -8.74
C GLY A 143 4.33 12.01 -7.98
N VAL A 144 4.18 10.98 -7.14
CA VAL A 144 2.93 10.68 -6.43
C VAL A 144 2.83 11.50 -5.16
N LYS A 145 1.75 12.30 -5.04
CA LYS A 145 1.51 13.21 -3.90
C LYS A 145 0.20 12.97 -3.17
N THR A 146 -0.69 12.18 -3.74
CA THR A 146 -2.05 11.98 -3.24
C THR A 146 -2.22 10.56 -2.75
N SER A 147 -2.63 10.44 -1.49
CA SER A 147 -3.09 9.17 -0.92
C SER A 147 -4.62 9.17 -1.05
N CYS A 148 -5.25 8.26 -1.79
CA CYS A 148 -4.71 7.06 -2.42
C CYS A 148 -4.41 7.27 -3.91
N THR A 149 -3.26 6.79 -4.41
CA THR A 149 -2.99 6.71 -5.85
C THR A 149 -2.75 5.26 -6.26
N VAL A 150 -3.57 4.73 -7.17
CA VAL A 150 -3.42 3.41 -7.78
C VAL A 150 -2.68 3.56 -9.11
N ARG A 151 -1.60 2.79 -9.30
CA ARG A 151 -0.82 2.74 -10.52
C ARG A 151 -0.83 1.34 -11.11
N LEU A 152 -1.08 1.26 -12.41
CA LEU A 152 -1.13 0.01 -13.16
C LEU A 152 -0.19 0.08 -14.37
N GLY A 153 0.74 -0.87 -14.47
CA GLY A 153 1.74 -0.89 -15.55
C GLY A 153 2.60 0.38 -15.60
N GLY A 154 2.94 0.93 -14.43
CA GLY A 154 3.78 2.13 -14.31
C GLY A 154 3.07 3.45 -14.60
N LYS A 155 1.75 3.48 -14.78
CA LYS A 155 0.97 4.70 -15.01
C LYS A 155 -0.09 4.87 -13.91
N VAL A 156 -0.43 6.11 -13.58
CA VAL A 156 -1.60 6.40 -12.73
C VAL A 156 -2.84 5.84 -13.40
N ARG A 157 -3.65 5.12 -12.62
CA ARG A 157 -4.87 4.46 -13.09
C ARG A 157 -6.12 5.02 -12.42
N CYS A 158 -6.04 5.39 -11.16
CA CYS A 158 -7.15 5.96 -10.41
C CYS A 158 -6.61 6.60 -9.13
N VAL A 159 -7.19 7.71 -8.72
CA VAL A 159 -6.81 8.48 -7.52
C VAL A 159 -8.05 8.70 -6.68
N ARG A 160 -7.93 8.50 -5.36
CA ARG A 160 -8.95 8.88 -4.38
C ARG A 160 -8.45 10.12 -3.64
N ASP A 161 -9.19 11.21 -3.73
CA ASP A 161 -8.81 12.50 -3.15
C ASP A 161 -10.04 13.27 -2.66
N GLY A 162 -10.07 13.58 -1.37
CA GLY A 162 -11.14 14.36 -0.76
C GLY A 162 -12.50 13.67 -0.82
N GLY A 163 -12.53 12.33 -0.78
CA GLY A 163 -13.76 11.57 -0.92
C GLY A 163 -14.32 11.47 -2.34
N GLU A 164 -13.53 11.82 -3.37
CA GLU A 164 -13.89 11.69 -4.78
C GLU A 164 -12.89 10.81 -5.55
N TRP A 165 -13.36 10.12 -6.58
CA TRP A 165 -12.51 9.42 -7.54
C TRP A 165 -12.08 10.38 -8.66
N ARG A 166 -10.79 10.34 -9.02
CA ARG A 166 -10.15 11.24 -9.99
C ARG A 166 -9.17 10.47 -10.86
N ASP A 167 -9.01 10.89 -12.10
CA ASP A 167 -8.11 10.25 -13.07
C ASP A 167 -8.39 8.74 -13.21
N CYS A 168 -9.68 8.38 -13.23
CA CYS A 168 -10.19 7.01 -13.31
C CYS A 168 -10.93 6.80 -14.65
N GLU A 169 -10.35 7.16 -15.79
CA GLU A 169 -11.03 7.03 -17.11
C GLU A 169 -11.40 5.58 -17.45
N GLY A 170 -10.68 4.62 -16.86
CA GLY A 170 -11.03 3.21 -16.95
C GLY A 170 -12.17 2.79 -16.01
N GLY A 171 -12.76 3.68 -15.22
CA GLY A 171 -13.74 3.41 -14.17
C GLY A 171 -13.14 3.21 -12.77
N GLU A 172 -13.98 3.29 -11.75
CA GLU A 172 -13.64 3.33 -10.32
C GLU A 172 -14.21 2.15 -9.52
N GLU A 173 -14.82 1.17 -10.18
CA GLU A 173 -15.34 -0.05 -9.56
C GLU A 173 -14.27 -1.16 -9.56
N PRO A 174 -14.32 -2.13 -8.63
CA PRO A 174 -13.42 -3.28 -8.62
C PRO A 174 -13.33 -4.02 -9.96
N GLU A 175 -14.46 -4.21 -10.64
CA GLU A 175 -14.56 -4.90 -11.92
C GLU A 175 -13.79 -4.18 -13.03
N ASP A 176 -13.71 -2.85 -12.96
CA ASP A 176 -12.95 -2.03 -13.90
C ASP A 176 -11.44 -2.27 -13.76
N LEU A 177 -10.94 -2.27 -12.53
CA LEU A 177 -9.54 -2.57 -12.25
C LEU A 177 -9.18 -4.01 -12.64
N VAL A 178 -10.06 -4.97 -12.35
CA VAL A 178 -9.91 -6.38 -12.77
C VAL A 178 -9.85 -6.49 -14.29
N ARG A 179 -10.74 -5.81 -15.02
CA ARG A 179 -10.75 -5.79 -16.49
C ARG A 179 -9.44 -5.23 -17.04
N ASP A 180 -8.97 -4.11 -16.52
CA ASP A 180 -7.74 -3.48 -17.02
C ASP A 180 -6.50 -4.32 -16.76
N ILE A 181 -6.41 -4.99 -15.61
CA ILE A 181 -5.33 -5.92 -15.31
C ILE A 181 -5.36 -7.11 -16.27
N LYS A 182 -6.53 -7.71 -16.51
CA LYS A 182 -6.67 -8.83 -17.46
C LYS A 182 -6.25 -8.44 -18.87
N ARG A 183 -6.71 -7.28 -19.35
CA ARG A 183 -6.29 -6.74 -20.65
C ARG A 183 -4.77 -6.60 -20.75
N LYS A 184 -4.12 -6.11 -19.69
CA LYS A 184 -2.65 -6.00 -19.67
C LYS A 184 -1.92 -7.34 -19.66
N VAL A 185 -2.45 -8.33 -18.95
CA VAL A 185 -1.92 -9.70 -18.99
C VAL A 185 -1.98 -10.23 -20.44
N ASP A 186 -3.08 -9.97 -21.15
CA ASP A 186 -3.23 -10.40 -22.54
C ASP A 186 -2.26 -9.64 -23.47
N GLU A 187 -2.10 -8.32 -23.29
CA GLU A 187 -1.11 -7.49 -24.00
C GLU A 187 0.33 -8.04 -23.81
N GLU A 188 0.73 -8.38 -22.58
CA GLU A 188 2.07 -8.93 -22.27
C GLU A 188 2.28 -10.33 -22.86
N LYS A 189 1.21 -11.10 -23.04
CA LYS A 189 1.24 -12.40 -23.71
C LYS A 189 1.26 -12.30 -25.24
N GLY A 190 1.21 -11.09 -25.80
CA GLY A 190 1.15 -10.86 -27.25
C GLY A 190 -0.22 -11.17 -27.85
N TRP A 191 -1.27 -11.22 -27.02
CA TRP A 191 -2.65 -11.35 -27.48
C TRP A 191 -3.21 -9.95 -27.71
N THR A 192 -3.19 -9.50 -28.96
CA THR A 192 -3.89 -8.29 -29.38
C THR A 192 -5.29 -8.68 -29.86
N TYR A 193 -6.33 -8.12 -29.24
CA TYR A 193 -7.72 -8.20 -29.72
C TYR A 193 -8.03 -7.08 -30.72
#